data_AF-A0A7C4LM18-F1
#
_entry.id   AF-A0A7C4LM18-F1
#
_cell.length_a   1.000
_cell.length_b   1.000
_cell.length_c   1.000
_cell.angle_alpha   90.00
_cell.angle_beta   90.00
_cell.angle_gamma   90.00
#
_symmetry.space_group_name_H-M   'P 1'
#
loop_
_entity.id
_entity.type
_entity.pdbx_description
1 polymer ?
#
loop_
_entity_poly.entity_id
_entity_poly.type
_entity_poly.pdbx_seq_one_letter_code
_entity_poly.pdbx_strand_id
1 'polypeptide(L)'
;MSEWYRVSDNGAEVRVEFTPSKDRFWPPEIIRKSALSVACVSGRPVVLTGPGAVWMYAHAAATLRAAGASHVCVQTPNRPGTSDDRTGSESLLILAGEEQHQGVLLLVRLRASPPLSPTAVKRLLQPRLEELARLRPAELVIAGRASVEVYARIARAAVDSGAKRIVCWSARDGLVVVYDPVGGRSGSRIARPVWLSQAMPKPVWPVILGVTGDPNCGKSVFSAVLDSYREQIGYDGWKLDCDGQSPTPPWYLSLIETEEAQRMREEYKRSWTDEMETTITEQLQLSRELFSVLIADLPGGNHKVEPPQRLPEGRERLFAEVDALILLEHDDAPSEAAWREALRSHGLESRIAAVLMSGDPDGPPSLSVWKKGGLWRGNVTGLDRSRSPGDLAEAFQKELDQLWPALLDFARRRPARD
;
A
#
# COMPACT_ATOMS: atom_id res chain seq x y z
N MET A 1 5.84 -3.19 -29.69
CA MET A 1 6.48 -2.79 -28.41
C MET A 1 5.45 -2.97 -27.31
N SER A 2 5.84 -3.51 -26.15
CA SER A 2 4.91 -3.68 -25.03
C SER A 2 4.51 -2.32 -24.45
N GLU A 3 3.25 -2.13 -24.10
CA GLU A 3 2.78 -0.86 -23.54
C GLU A 3 3.25 -0.65 -22.09
N TRP A 4 3.56 -1.73 -21.36
CA TRP A 4 3.80 -1.70 -19.91
C TRP A 4 5.28 -1.76 -19.47
N TYR A 5 6.19 -2.02 -20.41
CA TYR A 5 7.63 -1.95 -20.18
C TYR A 5 8.40 -1.64 -21.47
N ARG A 6 9.60 -1.08 -21.31
CA ARG A 6 10.60 -0.87 -22.35
C ARG A 6 11.85 -1.69 -22.03
N VAL A 7 12.47 -2.23 -23.06
CA VAL A 7 13.75 -2.93 -22.95
C VAL A 7 14.79 -2.14 -23.71
N SER A 8 15.90 -1.83 -23.07
CA SER A 8 17.10 -1.30 -23.71
C SER A 8 18.28 -2.21 -23.42
N ASP A 9 19.18 -2.36 -24.40
CA ASP A 9 20.39 -3.15 -24.30
C ASP A 9 21.56 -2.28 -24.79
N ASN A 10 22.55 -2.07 -23.92
CA ASN A 10 23.74 -1.28 -24.23
C ASN A 10 24.99 -2.15 -24.45
N GLY A 11 24.84 -3.46 -24.57
CA GLY A 11 25.96 -4.39 -24.72
C GLY A 11 26.64 -4.79 -23.41
N ALA A 12 26.44 -4.07 -22.30
CA ALA A 12 26.95 -4.43 -20.97
C ALA A 12 25.84 -4.99 -20.06
N GLU A 13 24.66 -4.36 -20.09
CA GLU A 13 23.49 -4.74 -19.31
C GLU A 13 22.22 -4.66 -20.16
N VAL A 14 21.21 -5.44 -19.77
CA VAL A 14 19.84 -5.27 -20.27
C VAL A 14 19.06 -4.48 -19.22
N ARG A 15 18.35 -3.45 -19.64
CA ARG A 15 17.52 -2.64 -18.76
C ARG A 15 16.04 -2.84 -19.10
N VAL A 16 15.25 -3.19 -18.10
CA VAL A 16 13.79 -3.27 -18.17
C VAL A 16 13.22 -2.11 -17.37
N GLU A 17 12.60 -1.18 -18.07
CA GLU A 17 11.94 -0.01 -17.49
C GLU A 17 10.43 -0.21 -17.58
N PHE A 18 9.75 -0.32 -16.44
CA PHE A 18 8.29 -0.29 -16.41
C PHE A 18 7.79 1.08 -16.84
N THR A 19 6.61 1.13 -17.46
CA THR A 19 5.95 2.38 -17.85
C THR A 19 4.72 2.60 -16.96
N PRO A 20 4.30 3.86 -16.74
CA PRO A 20 3.09 4.14 -15.98
C PRO A 20 1.85 3.66 -16.73
N SER A 21 0.87 3.12 -16.01
CA SER A 21 -0.48 2.88 -16.53
C SER A 21 -1.32 4.16 -16.44
N LYS A 22 -2.41 4.22 -17.22
CA LYS A 22 -3.43 5.27 -17.05
C LYS A 22 -4.01 5.28 -15.62
N ASP A 23 -4.09 4.11 -15.00
CA ASP A 23 -4.73 3.87 -13.70
C ASP A 23 -3.70 3.57 -12.60
N ARG A 24 -2.61 4.35 -12.55
CA ARG A 24 -1.51 4.27 -11.57
C ARG A 24 -0.54 3.13 -11.77
N PHE A 25 -1.03 1.90 -11.79
CA PHE A 25 -0.25 0.72 -12.14
C PHE A 25 -0.99 -0.14 -13.15
N TRP A 26 -0.26 -0.94 -13.90
CA TRP A 26 -0.86 -1.91 -14.79
C TRP A 26 -1.63 -2.95 -13.98
N PRO A 27 -2.73 -3.49 -14.51
CA PRO A 27 -3.41 -4.59 -13.84
C PRO A 27 -2.68 -5.92 -14.14
N PRO A 28 -2.70 -6.91 -13.23
CA PRO A 28 -1.93 -8.16 -13.37
C PRO A 28 -2.14 -8.93 -14.67
N GLU A 29 -3.33 -8.88 -15.26
CA GLU A 29 -3.65 -9.53 -16.53
C GLU A 29 -2.83 -9.02 -17.71
N ILE A 30 -2.14 -7.88 -17.58
CA ILE A 30 -1.22 -7.38 -18.61
C ILE A 30 -0.12 -8.41 -18.93
N ILE A 31 0.30 -9.22 -17.95
CA ILE A 31 1.32 -10.27 -18.16
C ILE A 31 0.85 -11.28 -19.21
N ARG A 32 -0.44 -11.62 -19.21
CA ARG A 32 -1.05 -12.57 -20.17
C ARG A 32 -1.20 -11.94 -21.55
N LYS A 33 -1.53 -10.66 -21.60
CA LYS A 33 -1.72 -9.91 -22.86
C LYS A 33 -0.39 -9.59 -23.54
N SER A 34 0.66 -9.30 -22.76
CA SER A 34 1.97 -8.91 -23.24
C SER A 34 3.05 -9.43 -22.28
N ALA A 35 3.53 -10.64 -22.53
CA ALA A 35 4.58 -11.25 -21.72
C ALA A 35 5.87 -10.43 -21.73
N LEU A 36 6.64 -10.52 -20.65
CA LEU A 36 7.98 -9.93 -20.56
C LEU A 36 8.92 -10.64 -21.54
N SER A 37 9.56 -9.88 -22.43
CA SER A 37 10.57 -10.41 -23.33
C SER A 37 11.82 -10.77 -22.52
N VAL A 38 12.27 -12.01 -22.71
CA VAL A 38 13.51 -12.53 -22.12
C VAL A 38 14.59 -12.80 -23.18
N ALA A 39 14.38 -12.30 -24.40
CA ALA A 39 15.41 -12.38 -25.43
C ALA A 39 16.68 -11.68 -24.95
N CYS A 40 17.84 -12.29 -25.21
CA CYS A 40 19.16 -11.71 -24.94
C CYS A 40 19.54 -11.51 -23.45
N VAL A 41 18.83 -12.11 -22.49
CA VAL A 41 19.18 -11.94 -21.06
C VAL A 41 20.08 -13.04 -20.49
N SER A 42 20.22 -14.18 -21.18
CA SER A 42 21.01 -15.32 -20.69
C SER A 42 22.49 -14.95 -20.51
N GLY A 43 23.03 -15.19 -19.31
CA GLY A 43 24.39 -14.83 -18.91
C GLY A 43 24.61 -13.34 -18.65
N ARG A 44 23.58 -12.50 -18.84
CA ARG A 44 23.69 -11.04 -18.81
C ARG A 44 23.17 -10.45 -17.49
N PRO A 45 23.75 -9.35 -17.00
CA PRO A 45 23.16 -8.59 -15.91
C PRO A 45 21.92 -7.83 -16.42
N VAL A 46 20.90 -7.77 -15.56
CA VAL A 46 19.64 -7.09 -15.84
C VAL A 46 19.31 -6.08 -14.75
N VAL A 47 18.92 -4.87 -15.16
CA VAL A 47 18.44 -3.80 -14.28
C VAL A 47 16.94 -3.62 -14.44
N LEU A 48 16.21 -3.64 -13.32
CA LEU A 48 14.78 -3.31 -13.27
C LEU A 48 14.57 -1.89 -12.73
N THR A 49 13.75 -1.07 -13.40
CA THR A 49 13.44 0.32 -13.01
C THR A 49 12.03 0.74 -13.48
N GLY A 50 11.59 1.98 -13.18
CA GLY A 50 10.30 2.55 -13.61
C GLY A 50 9.17 2.45 -12.56
N PRO A 51 7.94 2.97 -12.81
CA PRO A 51 6.80 2.95 -11.89
C PRO A 51 6.08 1.60 -11.86
N GLY A 52 6.75 0.55 -11.40
CA GLY A 52 6.15 -0.78 -11.28
C GLY A 52 5.54 -1.07 -9.90
N ALA A 53 4.45 -1.82 -9.86
CA ALA A 53 3.94 -2.42 -8.61
C ALA A 53 4.88 -3.54 -8.12
N VAL A 54 4.80 -3.91 -6.84
CA VAL A 54 5.66 -4.97 -6.26
C VAL A 54 5.57 -6.31 -7.01
N TRP A 55 4.39 -6.67 -7.52
CA TRP A 55 4.20 -7.89 -8.29
C TRP A 55 4.90 -7.83 -9.65
N MET A 56 5.01 -6.64 -10.28
CA MET A 56 5.67 -6.46 -11.59
C MET A 56 7.16 -6.75 -11.46
N TYR A 57 7.78 -6.21 -10.41
CA TYR A 57 9.18 -6.45 -10.08
C TYR A 57 9.45 -7.91 -9.70
N ALA A 58 8.56 -8.53 -8.92
CA ALA A 58 8.66 -9.95 -8.60
C ALA A 58 8.55 -10.84 -9.85
N HIS A 59 7.57 -10.57 -10.72
CA HIS A 59 7.37 -11.26 -11.99
C HIS A 59 8.61 -11.14 -12.88
N ALA A 60 9.11 -9.92 -13.08
CA ALA A 60 10.27 -9.69 -13.92
C ALA A 60 11.50 -10.39 -13.36
N ALA A 61 11.77 -10.25 -12.06
CA ALA A 61 12.93 -10.89 -11.43
C ALA A 61 12.89 -12.42 -11.53
N ALA A 62 11.72 -13.04 -11.31
CA ALA A 62 11.56 -14.48 -11.45
C ALA A 62 11.76 -14.94 -12.91
N THR A 63 11.10 -14.26 -13.85
CA THR A 63 11.11 -14.63 -15.27
C THR A 63 12.49 -14.45 -15.90
N LEU A 64 13.15 -13.32 -15.63
CA LEU A 64 14.51 -13.05 -16.11
C LEU A 64 15.53 -14.00 -15.51
N ARG A 65 15.39 -14.32 -14.22
CA ARG A 65 16.27 -15.29 -13.57
C ARG A 65 16.11 -16.69 -14.16
N ALA A 66 14.87 -17.13 -14.38
CA ALA A 66 14.58 -18.41 -15.02
C ALA A 66 15.12 -18.48 -16.46
N ALA A 67 15.16 -17.35 -17.16
CA ALA A 67 15.75 -17.24 -18.50
C ALA A 67 17.29 -17.17 -18.52
N GLY A 68 17.94 -17.28 -17.35
CA GLY A 68 19.40 -17.37 -17.25
C GLY A 68 20.13 -16.05 -17.03
N ALA A 69 19.44 -14.96 -16.66
CA ALA A 69 20.12 -13.72 -16.26
C ALA A 69 21.16 -13.98 -15.16
N SER A 70 22.38 -13.48 -15.34
CA SER A 70 23.48 -13.70 -14.39
C SER A 70 23.26 -12.94 -13.08
N HIS A 71 22.66 -11.74 -13.18
CA HIS A 71 22.21 -10.95 -12.06
C HIS A 71 20.93 -10.20 -12.43
N VAL A 72 20.01 -10.04 -11.47
CA VAL A 72 18.88 -9.09 -11.58
C VAL A 72 18.98 -8.12 -10.41
N CYS A 73 19.19 -6.83 -10.71
CA CYS A 73 19.18 -5.76 -9.72
C CYS A 73 17.95 -4.86 -9.92
N VAL A 74 17.53 -4.22 -8.84
CA VAL A 74 16.49 -3.20 -8.88
C VAL A 74 17.16 -1.86 -8.64
N GLN A 75 16.92 -0.92 -9.55
CA GLN A 75 17.34 0.46 -9.40
C GLN A 75 16.13 1.27 -8.96
N THR A 76 16.11 1.66 -7.67
CA THR A 76 15.20 2.68 -7.15
C THR A 76 15.99 3.94 -6.77
N PRO A 77 15.51 5.15 -7.07
CA PRO A 77 16.22 6.40 -6.82
C PRO A 77 16.02 6.98 -5.42
N ASN A 78 15.23 6.35 -4.54
CA ASN A 78 15.20 6.79 -3.14
C ASN A 78 16.62 6.72 -2.56
N ARG A 79 17.00 7.75 -1.79
CA ARG A 79 18.14 7.62 -0.90
C ARG A 79 17.93 6.34 -0.11
N PRO A 80 18.88 5.41 -0.13
CA PRO A 80 18.78 4.21 0.69
C PRO A 80 18.46 4.65 2.11
N GLY A 81 17.58 3.91 2.78
CA GLY A 81 17.32 4.20 4.19
C GLY A 81 18.67 4.26 4.93
N THR A 82 18.75 5.09 5.95
CA THR A 82 20.01 5.31 6.66
C THR A 82 20.04 4.57 7.99
N SER A 83 18.92 3.98 8.40
CA SER A 83 18.78 3.35 9.69
C SER A 83 19.15 1.87 9.66
N ASP A 84 20.07 1.47 10.55
CA ASP A 84 20.46 0.08 10.77
C ASP A 84 19.66 -0.61 11.89
N ASP A 85 18.87 0.16 12.65
CA ASP A 85 17.96 -0.37 13.65
C ASP A 85 16.80 -1.11 12.95
N ARG A 86 16.55 -2.36 13.35
CA ARG A 86 15.52 -3.22 12.74
C ARG A 86 14.25 -3.31 13.58
N THR A 87 14.16 -2.57 14.69
CA THR A 87 12.99 -2.58 15.58
C THR A 87 11.73 -2.23 14.80
N GLY A 88 10.66 -3.00 14.98
CA GLY A 88 9.40 -2.85 14.20
C GLY A 88 9.47 -3.36 12.77
N SER A 89 10.56 -4.04 12.36
CA SER A 89 10.66 -4.73 11.08
C SER A 89 10.93 -6.23 11.27
N GLU A 90 10.34 -7.06 10.43
CA GLU A 90 10.44 -8.51 10.53
C GLU A 90 10.41 -9.20 9.16
N SER A 91 10.99 -10.40 9.14
CA SER A 91 10.91 -11.35 8.03
C SER A 91 10.65 -12.74 8.59
N LEU A 92 9.54 -13.35 8.18
CA LEU A 92 9.07 -14.64 8.68
C LEU A 92 8.89 -15.59 7.50
N LEU A 93 9.46 -16.78 7.62
CA LEU A 93 9.22 -17.88 6.70
C LEU A 93 8.35 -18.91 7.42
N ILE A 94 7.14 -19.11 6.90
CA ILE A 94 6.11 -19.94 7.54
C ILE A 94 5.82 -21.12 6.61
N LEU A 95 6.07 -22.33 7.10
CA LEU A 95 5.76 -23.58 6.42
C LEU A 95 4.28 -23.92 6.59
N ALA A 96 3.67 -24.44 5.54
CA ALA A 96 2.28 -24.83 5.60
C ALA A 96 2.11 -26.28 6.06
N GLY A 97 1.50 -26.48 7.23
CA GLY A 97 1.07 -27.79 7.75
C GLY A 97 2.18 -28.73 8.22
N GLU A 98 1.81 -29.74 9.03
CA GLU A 98 2.71 -30.81 9.48
C GLU A 98 2.86 -31.93 8.43
N GLU A 99 1.95 -32.00 7.45
CA GLU A 99 1.88 -33.07 6.45
C GLU A 99 2.08 -32.52 5.02
N GLN A 100 3.29 -32.71 4.48
CA GLN A 100 3.62 -32.77 3.04
C GLN A 100 3.17 -31.63 2.08
N HIS A 101 2.66 -30.50 2.55
CA HIS A 101 2.28 -29.41 1.66
C HIS A 101 3.49 -28.54 1.28
N GLN A 102 3.84 -28.56 -0.01
CA GLN A 102 5.00 -27.90 -0.61
C GLN A 102 4.88 -26.36 -0.74
N GLY A 103 4.01 -25.75 0.07
CA GLY A 103 3.72 -24.31 0.09
C GLY A 103 4.43 -23.60 1.23
N VAL A 104 5.01 -22.43 0.93
CA VAL A 104 5.70 -21.59 1.92
C VAL A 104 5.21 -20.16 1.80
N LEU A 105 5.01 -19.51 2.95
CA LEU A 105 4.75 -18.07 3.02
C LEU A 105 6.02 -17.36 3.51
N LEU A 106 6.53 -16.42 2.72
CA LEU A 106 7.51 -15.45 3.18
C LEU A 106 6.83 -14.10 3.40
N LEU A 107 6.59 -13.79 4.67
CA LEU A 107 6.01 -12.54 5.13
C LEU A 107 7.13 -11.55 5.49
N VAL A 108 7.09 -10.35 4.91
CA VAL A 108 8.03 -9.27 5.24
C VAL A 108 7.26 -8.03 5.65
N ARG A 109 7.57 -7.49 6.83
CA ARG A 109 7.06 -6.21 7.30
C ARG A 109 8.24 -5.29 7.55
N LEU A 110 8.39 -4.27 6.72
CA LEU A 110 9.37 -3.20 6.91
C LEU A 110 8.67 -1.99 7.49
N ARG A 111 9.32 -1.35 8.48
CA ARG A 111 8.84 -0.08 8.99
C ARG A 111 8.92 1.04 7.94
N ALA A 112 8.03 2.01 8.01
CA ALA A 112 8.05 3.19 7.15
C ALA A 112 9.10 4.20 7.56
N SER A 113 9.24 4.45 8.87
CA SER A 113 10.04 5.56 9.39
C SER A 113 10.81 5.19 10.67
N PRO A 114 12.12 5.51 10.76
CA PRO A 114 12.98 5.85 9.64
C PRO A 114 13.19 4.61 8.75
N PRO A 115 13.28 4.78 7.41
CA PRO A 115 13.46 3.65 6.49
C PRO A 115 14.79 2.92 6.74
N LEU A 116 14.75 1.59 6.60
CA LEU A 116 15.91 0.73 6.80
C LEU A 116 16.98 0.90 5.70
N SER A 117 18.24 0.77 6.10
CA SER A 117 19.34 0.71 5.15
C SER A 117 19.35 -0.57 4.31
N PRO A 118 19.96 -0.54 3.10
CA PRO A 118 20.13 -1.74 2.28
C PRO A 118 20.86 -2.86 3.04
N THR A 119 21.82 -2.50 3.90
CA THR A 119 22.54 -3.44 4.75
C THR A 119 21.61 -4.06 5.79
N ALA A 120 20.76 -3.26 6.43
CA ALA A 120 19.79 -3.74 7.41
C ALA A 120 18.73 -4.63 6.76
N VAL A 121 18.19 -4.24 5.61
CA VAL A 121 17.27 -5.06 4.80
C VAL A 121 17.93 -6.37 4.39
N LYS A 122 19.19 -6.34 3.95
CA LYS A 122 19.96 -7.55 3.63
C LYS A 122 20.09 -8.47 4.84
N ARG A 123 20.48 -7.94 6.00
CA ARG A 123 20.62 -8.71 7.26
C ARG A 123 19.28 -9.29 7.72
N LEU A 124 18.18 -8.56 7.51
CA LEU A 124 16.84 -9.02 7.84
C LEU A 124 16.39 -10.18 6.94
N LEU A 125 16.64 -10.09 5.63
CA LEU A 125 16.13 -11.07 4.66
C LEU A 125 17.02 -12.30 4.49
N GLN A 126 18.35 -12.14 4.56
CA GLN A 126 19.31 -13.17 4.18
C GLN A 126 19.07 -14.52 4.88
N PRO A 127 18.80 -14.59 6.21
CA PRO A 127 18.51 -15.87 6.86
C PRO A 127 17.31 -16.60 6.28
N ARG A 128 16.25 -15.87 5.89
CA ARG A 128 15.04 -16.44 5.28
C ARG A 128 15.28 -16.91 3.85
N LEU A 129 16.13 -16.22 3.10
CA LEU A 129 16.52 -16.66 1.75
C LEU A 129 17.38 -17.94 1.78
N GLU A 130 18.26 -18.07 2.77
CA GLU A 130 19.05 -19.29 2.99
C GLU A 130 18.20 -20.47 3.44
N GLU A 131 17.19 -20.21 4.28
CA GLU A 131 16.18 -21.19 4.65
C GLU A 131 15.31 -21.62 3.46
N LEU A 132 14.84 -20.67 2.65
CA LEU A 132 14.11 -20.92 1.41
C LEU A 132 14.89 -21.83 0.44
N ALA A 133 16.21 -21.59 0.30
CA ALA A 133 17.09 -22.42 -0.52
C ALA A 133 17.24 -23.86 -0.02
N ARG A 134 17.17 -24.07 1.31
CA ARG A 134 17.20 -25.41 1.91
C ARG A 134 15.87 -26.12 1.75
N LEU A 135 14.76 -25.41 1.92
CA LEU A 135 13.40 -25.96 1.86
C LEU A 135 12.97 -26.33 0.44
N ARG A 136 13.42 -25.57 -0.57
CA ARG A 136 13.08 -25.78 -1.99
C ARG A 136 11.57 -25.95 -2.20
N PRO A 137 10.74 -24.98 -1.78
CA PRO A 137 9.30 -25.13 -1.87
C PRO A 137 8.85 -25.16 -3.33
N ALA A 138 7.81 -25.93 -3.64
CA ALA A 138 7.23 -25.92 -4.97
C ALA A 138 6.41 -24.65 -5.21
N GLU A 139 5.75 -24.12 -4.16
CA GLU A 139 4.96 -22.90 -4.20
C GLU A 139 5.42 -21.93 -3.11
N LEU A 140 5.65 -20.67 -3.48
CA LEU A 140 5.98 -19.59 -2.56
C LEU A 140 4.94 -18.48 -2.67
N VAL A 141 4.42 -18.03 -1.53
CA VAL A 141 3.67 -16.77 -1.40
C VAL A 141 4.58 -15.72 -0.77
N ILE A 142 4.69 -14.56 -1.40
CA ILE A 142 5.38 -13.38 -0.87
C ILE A 142 4.31 -12.40 -0.40
N ALA A 143 4.35 -11.99 0.86
CA ALA A 143 3.35 -11.07 1.42
C ALA A 143 3.97 -10.00 2.32
N GLY A 144 3.17 -9.00 2.64
CA GLY A 144 3.48 -7.95 3.61
C GLY A 144 4.02 -6.65 3.02
N ARG A 145 4.35 -5.71 3.90
CA ARG A 145 4.80 -4.35 3.57
C ARG A 145 6.32 -4.35 3.31
N ALA A 146 6.73 -4.36 2.04
CA ALA A 146 8.14 -4.22 1.68
C ALA A 146 8.32 -3.50 0.34
N SER A 147 9.55 -3.10 0.04
CA SER A 147 9.89 -2.43 -1.21
C SER A 147 9.86 -3.38 -2.42
N VAL A 148 9.79 -2.79 -3.62
CA VAL A 148 9.89 -3.53 -4.89
C VAL A 148 11.20 -4.33 -5.01
N GLU A 149 12.31 -3.82 -4.43
CA GLU A 149 13.60 -4.52 -4.38
C GLU A 149 13.50 -5.81 -3.55
N VAL A 150 12.84 -5.76 -2.39
CA VAL A 150 12.66 -6.93 -1.54
C VAL A 150 11.85 -8.01 -2.25
N TYR A 151 10.73 -7.63 -2.88
CA TYR A 151 9.90 -8.57 -3.64
C TYR A 151 10.67 -9.18 -4.82
N ALA A 152 11.42 -8.39 -5.58
CA ALA A 152 12.28 -8.89 -6.66
C ALA A 152 13.34 -9.87 -6.16
N ARG A 153 14.01 -9.53 -5.05
CA ARG A 153 15.07 -10.37 -4.46
C ARG A 153 14.53 -11.71 -3.97
N ILE A 154 13.36 -11.71 -3.33
CA ILE A 154 12.70 -12.94 -2.87
C ILE A 154 12.30 -13.79 -4.07
N ALA A 155 11.65 -13.21 -5.08
CA ALA A 155 11.20 -13.93 -6.26
C ALA A 155 12.37 -14.58 -7.01
N ARG A 156 13.50 -13.87 -7.16
CA ARG A 156 14.74 -14.41 -7.72
C ARG A 156 15.25 -15.60 -6.91
N ALA A 157 15.37 -15.45 -5.59
CA ALA A 157 15.84 -16.51 -4.71
C ALA A 157 14.93 -17.75 -4.73
N ALA A 158 13.62 -17.55 -4.89
CA ALA A 158 12.65 -18.63 -5.02
C ALA A 158 12.88 -19.45 -6.30
N VAL A 159 13.13 -18.79 -7.44
CA VAL A 159 13.51 -19.46 -8.69
C VAL A 159 14.82 -20.23 -8.52
N ASP A 160 15.83 -19.62 -7.90
CA ASP A 160 17.11 -20.30 -7.59
C ASP A 160 16.92 -21.53 -6.70
N SER A 161 15.89 -21.51 -5.84
CA SER A 161 15.54 -22.63 -4.94
C SER A 161 14.70 -23.71 -5.62
N GLY A 162 14.30 -23.52 -6.88
CA GLY A 162 13.49 -24.46 -7.65
C GLY A 162 11.97 -24.29 -7.50
N ALA A 163 11.50 -23.14 -7.02
CA ALA A 163 10.07 -22.87 -6.93
C ALA A 163 9.40 -22.95 -8.30
N LYS A 164 8.30 -23.70 -8.38
CA LYS A 164 7.49 -23.88 -9.59
C LYS A 164 6.40 -22.82 -9.71
N ARG A 165 5.94 -22.29 -8.58
CA ARG A 165 5.00 -21.18 -8.54
C ARG A 165 5.42 -20.13 -7.53
N ILE A 166 5.30 -18.87 -7.92
CA ILE A 166 5.45 -17.73 -7.03
C ILE A 166 4.18 -16.88 -7.13
N VAL A 167 3.63 -16.54 -5.97
CA VAL A 167 2.44 -15.71 -5.81
C VAL A 167 2.81 -14.49 -4.98
N CYS A 168 2.41 -13.30 -5.41
CA CYS A 168 2.50 -12.09 -4.60
C CYS A 168 1.14 -11.80 -3.99
N TRP A 169 1.12 -11.54 -2.69
CA TRP A 169 -0.06 -11.09 -1.97
C TRP A 169 0.09 -9.64 -1.57
N SER A 170 -0.66 -8.76 -2.24
CA SER A 170 -0.73 -7.34 -1.88
C SER A 170 -2.17 -6.96 -1.54
N ALA A 171 -2.34 -5.98 -0.67
CA ALA A 171 -3.66 -5.40 -0.40
C ALA A 171 -4.25 -4.64 -1.61
N ARG A 172 -3.40 -4.33 -2.60
CA ARG A 172 -3.82 -3.66 -3.82
C ARG A 172 -4.42 -4.64 -4.85
N ASP A 173 -3.76 -5.78 -5.04
CA ASP A 173 -4.01 -6.66 -6.19
C ASP A 173 -4.50 -8.06 -5.77
N GLY A 174 -4.55 -8.33 -4.47
CA GLY A 174 -4.86 -9.64 -3.90
C GLY A 174 -3.72 -10.62 -4.11
N LEU A 175 -4.06 -11.90 -4.27
CA LEU A 175 -3.11 -12.97 -4.59
C LEU A 175 -2.91 -13.07 -6.09
N VAL A 176 -1.77 -12.60 -6.59
CA VAL A 176 -1.41 -12.60 -8.01
C VAL A 176 -0.33 -13.63 -8.27
N VAL A 177 -0.57 -14.55 -9.21
CA VAL A 177 0.47 -15.47 -9.69
C VAL A 177 1.47 -14.67 -10.54
N VAL A 178 2.71 -14.57 -10.08
CA VAL A 178 3.77 -13.81 -10.77
C VAL A 178 4.76 -14.71 -11.49
N TYR A 179 4.78 -16.00 -11.20
CA TYR A 179 5.60 -16.99 -11.90
C TYR A 179 4.91 -18.35 -11.86
N ASP A 180 4.59 -18.92 -13.02
CA ASP A 180 4.08 -20.29 -13.20
C ASP A 180 4.40 -20.78 -14.63
N PRO A 181 5.65 -21.20 -14.90
CA PRO A 181 6.11 -21.53 -16.25
C PRO A 181 5.42 -22.76 -16.85
N VAL A 182 4.86 -23.64 -16.01
CA VAL A 182 4.18 -24.88 -16.45
C VAL A 182 2.68 -24.66 -16.58
N GLY A 183 2.06 -23.97 -15.62
CA GLY A 183 0.61 -23.76 -15.59
C GLY A 183 0.12 -22.60 -16.45
N GLY A 184 1.00 -21.72 -16.92
CA GLY A 184 0.62 -20.57 -17.77
C GLY A 184 -0.31 -19.56 -17.07
N ARG A 185 -0.33 -19.55 -15.73
CA ARG A 185 -1.25 -18.73 -14.93
C ARG A 185 -0.70 -17.36 -14.53
N SER A 186 0.53 -17.02 -14.90
CA SER A 186 1.13 -15.71 -14.58
C SER A 186 0.19 -14.56 -14.98
N GLY A 187 -0.05 -13.62 -14.07
CA GLY A 187 -1.00 -12.51 -14.24
C GLY A 187 -2.45 -12.86 -13.91
N SER A 188 -2.71 -14.00 -13.27
CA SER A 188 -4.03 -14.37 -12.76
C SER A 188 -4.13 -14.06 -11.27
N ARG A 189 -5.27 -13.50 -10.86
CA ARG A 189 -5.67 -13.48 -9.45
C ARG A 189 -6.17 -14.88 -9.06
N ILE A 190 -5.82 -15.35 -7.86
CA ILE A 190 -6.27 -16.65 -7.34
C ILE A 190 -6.97 -16.47 -6.00
N ALA A 191 -7.88 -17.39 -5.69
CA ALA A 191 -8.42 -17.51 -4.35
C ALA A 191 -7.33 -17.97 -3.38
N ARG A 192 -7.53 -17.63 -2.11
CA ARG A 192 -6.64 -18.03 -1.03
C ARG A 192 -6.61 -19.57 -0.87
N PRO A 193 -5.46 -20.24 -1.05
CA PRO A 193 -5.40 -21.68 -0.86
C PRO A 193 -5.53 -22.05 0.63
N VAL A 194 -6.03 -23.26 0.91
CA VAL A 194 -6.30 -23.76 2.27
C VAL A 194 -5.04 -23.68 3.14
N TRP A 195 -3.90 -24.12 2.59
CA TRP A 195 -2.62 -24.12 3.29
C TRP A 195 -2.19 -22.70 3.71
N LEU A 196 -2.46 -21.69 2.88
CA LEU A 196 -2.13 -20.30 3.19
C LEU A 196 -3.05 -19.75 4.27
N SER A 197 -4.31 -20.22 4.32
CA SER A 197 -5.25 -19.86 5.39
C SER A 197 -4.80 -20.37 6.76
N GLN A 198 -4.13 -21.53 6.80
CA GLN A 198 -3.51 -22.06 8.02
C GLN A 198 -2.23 -21.30 8.39
N ALA A 199 -1.39 -21.00 7.39
CA ALA A 199 -0.11 -20.30 7.62
C ALA A 199 -0.28 -18.84 8.08
N MET A 200 -1.36 -18.16 7.65
CA MET A 200 -1.60 -16.76 8.00
C MET A 200 -3.09 -16.52 8.27
N PRO A 201 -3.66 -16.97 9.41
CA PRO A 201 -5.09 -16.82 9.65
C PRO A 201 -5.57 -15.38 9.41
N LYS A 202 -6.80 -15.22 8.91
CA LYS A 202 -7.39 -13.89 8.73
C LYS A 202 -7.35 -13.10 10.05
N PRO A 203 -7.13 -11.78 10.02
CA PRO A 203 -7.27 -10.95 11.21
C PRO A 203 -8.63 -11.19 11.88
N VAL A 204 -8.64 -11.33 13.21
CA VAL A 204 -9.87 -11.70 13.95
C VAL A 204 -10.93 -10.59 13.87
N TRP A 205 -10.52 -9.32 13.81
CA TRP A 205 -11.40 -8.16 13.61
C TRP A 205 -10.67 -7.04 12.83
N PRO A 206 -10.59 -7.14 11.49
CA PRO A 206 -9.99 -6.11 10.67
C PRO A 206 -10.84 -4.84 10.70
N VAL A 207 -10.21 -3.69 10.92
CA VAL A 207 -10.85 -2.37 10.98
C VAL A 207 -10.33 -1.49 9.85
N ILE A 208 -11.22 -0.78 9.17
CA ILE A 208 -10.89 0.28 8.22
C ILE A 208 -11.24 1.64 8.83
N LEU A 209 -10.22 2.45 9.12
CA LEU A 209 -10.33 3.84 9.55
C LEU A 209 -10.21 4.75 8.33
N GLY A 210 -11.25 5.51 8.00
CA GLY A 210 -11.23 6.45 6.89
C GLY A 210 -10.98 7.87 7.37
N VAL A 211 -10.07 8.57 6.71
CA VAL A 211 -9.82 9.99 6.93
C VAL A 211 -10.38 10.75 5.73
N THR A 212 -11.34 11.64 5.97
CA THR A 212 -11.99 12.44 4.92
C THR A 212 -12.09 13.90 5.35
N GLY A 213 -12.42 14.77 4.40
CA GLY A 213 -12.57 16.20 4.61
C GLY A 213 -12.54 16.95 3.30
N ASP A 214 -12.84 18.24 3.35
CA ASP A 214 -12.74 19.11 2.18
C ASP A 214 -11.26 19.21 1.69
N PRO A 215 -11.01 19.59 0.43
CA PRO A 215 -9.65 19.75 -0.09
C PRO A 215 -8.76 20.61 0.81
N ASN A 216 -7.48 20.24 0.89
CA ASN A 216 -6.42 20.96 1.60
C ASN A 216 -6.53 21.03 3.13
N CYS A 217 -7.46 20.31 3.79
CA CYS A 217 -7.58 20.28 5.25
C CYS A 217 -6.55 19.39 5.99
N GLY A 218 -5.46 18.97 5.33
CA GLY A 218 -4.44 18.13 5.97
C GLY A 218 -4.75 16.61 6.04
N LYS A 219 -5.88 16.14 5.52
CA LYS A 219 -6.30 14.71 5.46
C LYS A 219 -5.18 13.70 5.15
N SER A 220 -4.38 13.96 4.11
CA SER A 220 -3.32 13.04 3.67
C SER A 220 -2.12 13.03 4.61
N VAL A 221 -1.81 14.18 5.22
CA VAL A 221 -0.77 14.31 6.25
C VAL A 221 -1.24 13.60 7.51
N PHE A 222 -2.45 13.88 7.99
CA PHE A 222 -3.01 13.22 9.18
C PHE A 222 -3.12 11.70 9.01
N SER A 223 -3.51 11.20 7.83
CA SER A 223 -3.49 9.77 7.52
C SER A 223 -2.08 9.17 7.61
N ALA A 224 -1.04 9.91 7.21
CA ALA A 224 0.35 9.46 7.37
C ALA A 224 0.80 9.47 8.84
N VAL A 225 0.34 10.44 9.62
CA VAL A 225 0.58 10.50 11.07
C VAL A 225 -0.03 9.29 11.78
N LEU A 226 -1.29 8.94 11.46
CA LEU A 226 -1.93 7.74 12.00
C LEU A 226 -1.18 6.45 11.62
N ASP A 227 -0.65 6.34 10.39
CA ASP A 227 0.13 5.16 9.97
C ASP A 227 1.46 5.06 10.72
N SER A 228 2.12 6.20 10.95
CA SER A 228 3.35 6.26 11.74
C SER A 228 3.09 5.92 13.21
N TYR A 229 2.04 6.48 13.80
CA TYR A 229 1.67 6.20 15.18
C TYR A 229 1.32 4.71 15.35
N ARG A 230 0.48 4.14 14.48
CA ARG A 230 0.16 2.70 14.44
C ARG A 230 1.42 1.83 14.49
N GLU A 231 2.41 2.17 13.68
CA GLU A 231 3.68 1.46 13.60
C GLU A 231 4.50 1.58 14.90
N GLN A 232 4.55 2.78 15.51
CA GLN A 232 5.22 3.01 16.80
C GLN A 232 4.61 2.16 17.93
N ILE A 233 3.29 2.00 17.95
CA ILE A 233 2.60 1.18 18.95
C ILE A 233 2.47 -0.31 18.57
N GLY A 234 3.11 -0.74 17.47
CA GLY A 234 3.22 -2.15 17.10
C GLY A 234 1.95 -2.80 16.55
N TYR A 235 0.97 -2.03 16.08
CA TYR A 235 -0.22 -2.59 15.44
C TYR A 235 0.05 -3.01 14.00
N ASP A 236 -0.40 -4.19 13.58
CA ASP A 236 -0.33 -4.59 12.17
C ASP A 236 -1.33 -3.81 11.32
N GLY A 237 -0.84 -3.18 10.25
CA GLY A 237 -1.69 -2.39 9.38
C GLY A 237 -0.99 -1.69 8.24
N TRP A 238 -1.78 -0.92 7.50
CA TRP A 238 -1.31 -0.20 6.32
C TRP A 238 -2.12 1.08 6.08
N LYS A 239 -1.51 2.03 5.38
CA LYS A 239 -2.19 3.19 4.82
C LYS A 239 -2.43 2.96 3.33
N LEU A 240 -3.69 3.05 2.92
CA LEU A 240 -4.09 3.06 1.51
C LEU A 240 -4.50 4.47 1.08
N ASP A 241 -3.89 4.93 0.01
CA ASP A 241 -4.28 6.15 -0.70
C ASP A 241 -5.46 5.85 -1.62
N CYS A 242 -6.64 6.35 -1.25
CA CYS A 242 -7.89 6.11 -1.96
C CYS A 242 -8.24 7.27 -2.92
N ASP A 243 -7.35 8.23 -3.12
CA ASP A 243 -7.54 9.27 -4.12
C ASP A 243 -7.04 8.80 -5.50
N GLY A 244 -7.91 8.10 -6.22
CA GLY A 244 -7.66 7.61 -7.57
C GLY A 244 -7.40 8.71 -8.62
N GLN A 245 -7.71 9.97 -8.32
CA GLN A 245 -7.53 11.07 -9.29
C GLN A 245 -6.08 11.49 -9.47
N SER A 246 -5.18 11.14 -8.53
CA SER A 246 -3.73 11.37 -8.64
C SER A 246 -3.01 10.02 -8.77
N PRO A 247 -3.02 9.40 -9.97
CA PRO A 247 -2.56 8.04 -10.15
C PRO A 247 -1.03 7.91 -10.04
N THR A 248 -0.25 8.97 -9.88
CA THR A 248 1.20 8.79 -9.81
C THR A 248 1.64 8.35 -8.41
N PRO A 249 2.28 7.17 -8.22
CA PRO A 249 2.74 6.75 -6.91
C PRO A 249 3.70 7.78 -6.31
N PRO A 250 3.57 8.16 -5.02
CA PRO A 250 4.45 9.16 -4.39
C PRO A 250 5.94 8.83 -4.55
N TRP A 251 6.31 7.54 -4.47
CA TRP A 251 7.69 7.10 -4.67
C TRP A 251 8.16 7.23 -6.13
N TYR A 252 7.26 7.24 -7.11
CA TYR A 252 7.64 7.50 -8.51
C TYR A 252 7.75 8.99 -8.80
N LEU A 253 6.89 9.81 -8.21
CA LEU A 253 7.05 11.27 -8.27
C LEU A 253 8.38 11.73 -7.66
N SER A 254 8.90 11.01 -6.67
CA SER A 254 10.25 11.26 -6.15
C SER A 254 11.39 10.77 -7.06
N LEU A 255 11.12 10.12 -8.21
CA LEU A 255 12.17 9.84 -9.22
C LEU A 255 12.49 11.08 -10.09
N ILE A 256 11.72 12.16 -9.94
CA ILE A 256 11.57 13.21 -10.94
C ILE A 256 11.83 14.55 -10.25
N GLU A 257 12.50 15.49 -10.92
CA GLU A 257 12.75 16.83 -10.38
C GLU A 257 11.46 17.45 -9.88
N THR A 258 11.48 18.16 -8.75
CA THR A 258 10.27 18.57 -8.00
C THR A 258 9.24 19.29 -8.87
N GLU A 259 9.67 20.17 -9.78
CA GLU A 259 8.80 20.88 -10.72
C GLU A 259 8.18 19.94 -11.76
N GLU A 260 8.95 18.99 -12.27
CA GLU A 260 8.50 18.00 -13.25
C GLU A 260 7.61 16.93 -12.60
N ALA A 261 7.86 16.57 -11.34
CA ALA A 261 6.98 15.73 -10.53
C ALA A 261 5.62 16.40 -10.30
N GLN A 262 5.62 17.70 -9.98
CA GLN A 262 4.39 18.48 -9.83
C GLN A 262 3.61 18.57 -11.16
N ARG A 263 4.31 18.87 -12.26
CA ARG A 263 3.74 18.89 -13.62
C ARG A 263 3.14 17.53 -13.98
N MET A 264 3.88 16.44 -13.79
CA MET A 264 3.39 15.10 -14.06
C MET A 264 2.19 14.78 -13.19
N ARG A 265 2.22 15.11 -11.89
CA ARG A 265 1.07 14.90 -11.01
C ARG A 265 -0.17 15.61 -11.53
N GLU A 266 -0.03 16.80 -12.11
CA GLU A 266 -1.14 17.54 -12.73
C GLU A 266 -1.58 16.95 -14.07
N GLU A 267 -0.66 16.60 -14.96
CA GLU A 267 -0.94 15.99 -16.27
C GLU A 267 -1.62 14.61 -16.16
N TYR A 268 -1.26 13.86 -15.12
CA TYR A 268 -1.86 12.57 -14.82
C TYR A 268 -3.14 12.68 -14.00
N LYS A 269 -3.60 13.89 -13.60
CA LYS A 269 -4.92 14.01 -12.96
C LYS A 269 -5.98 13.49 -13.91
N ARG A 270 -6.86 12.64 -13.38
CA ARG A 270 -7.99 12.07 -14.13
C ARG A 270 -9.30 12.40 -13.44
N SER A 271 -10.35 12.46 -14.25
CA SER A 271 -11.71 12.42 -13.74
C SER A 271 -11.95 11.09 -13.04
N TRP A 272 -12.75 11.12 -11.98
CA TRP A 272 -13.18 9.89 -11.30
C TRP A 272 -13.96 8.99 -12.26
N THR A 273 -13.76 7.68 -12.18
CA THR A 273 -14.50 6.68 -12.98
C THR A 273 -15.07 5.59 -12.08
N ASP A 274 -16.11 4.91 -12.54
CA ASP A 274 -16.71 3.76 -11.83
C ASP A 274 -15.72 2.59 -11.67
N GLU A 275 -14.79 2.44 -12.62
CA GLU A 275 -13.72 1.45 -12.55
C GLU A 275 -12.71 1.77 -11.44
N MET A 276 -12.37 3.04 -11.25
CA MET A 276 -11.53 3.48 -10.13
C MET A 276 -12.24 3.23 -8.79
N GLU A 277 -13.53 3.58 -8.68
CA GLU A 277 -14.36 3.32 -7.50
C GLU A 277 -14.37 1.83 -7.14
N THR A 278 -14.65 0.98 -8.13
CA THR A 278 -14.72 -0.48 -7.97
C THR A 278 -13.37 -1.02 -7.54
N THR A 279 -12.29 -0.59 -8.20
CA THR A 279 -10.92 -1.01 -7.89
C THR A 279 -10.53 -0.64 -6.46
N ILE A 280 -10.81 0.60 -6.01
CA ILE A 280 -10.48 1.05 -4.66
C ILE A 280 -11.33 0.30 -3.61
N THR A 281 -12.61 0.08 -3.90
CA THR A 281 -13.51 -0.71 -3.03
C THR A 281 -13.00 -2.14 -2.86
N GLU A 282 -12.59 -2.81 -3.95
CA GLU A 282 -11.96 -4.13 -3.90
C GLU A 282 -10.68 -4.11 -3.06
N GLN A 283 -9.84 -3.07 -3.18
CA GLN A 283 -8.61 -2.93 -2.39
C GLN A 283 -8.89 -2.83 -0.89
N LEU A 284 -9.92 -2.06 -0.50
CA LEU A 284 -10.36 -1.96 0.89
C LEU A 284 -10.82 -3.33 1.40
N GLN A 285 -11.57 -4.09 0.61
CA GLN A 285 -12.04 -5.43 0.97
C GLN A 285 -10.87 -6.43 1.10
N LEU A 286 -9.96 -6.48 0.12
CA LEU A 286 -8.79 -7.35 0.13
C LEU A 286 -7.86 -7.07 1.31
N SER A 287 -7.74 -5.81 1.70
CA SER A 287 -6.92 -5.38 2.84
C SER A 287 -7.37 -6.02 4.16
N ARG A 288 -8.67 -6.31 4.32
CA ARG A 288 -9.21 -6.97 5.52
C ARG A 288 -8.64 -8.38 5.73
N GLU A 289 -8.15 -9.02 4.68
CA GLU A 289 -7.51 -10.34 4.79
C GLU A 289 -6.05 -10.27 5.27
N LEU A 290 -5.43 -9.09 5.18
CA LEU A 290 -4.01 -8.89 5.42
C LEU A 290 -3.71 -8.12 6.71
N PHE A 291 -4.59 -7.19 7.09
CA PHE A 291 -4.28 -6.19 8.09
C PHE A 291 -5.35 -6.13 9.19
N SER A 292 -4.89 -5.96 10.43
CA SER A 292 -5.79 -5.71 11.55
C SER A 292 -6.38 -4.30 11.51
N VAL A 293 -5.59 -3.32 11.02
CA VAL A 293 -6.06 -1.94 10.82
C VAL A 293 -5.61 -1.41 9.47
N LEU A 294 -6.54 -0.90 8.68
CA LEU A 294 -6.27 -0.15 7.46
C LEU A 294 -6.64 1.33 7.68
N ILE A 295 -5.75 2.24 7.28
CA ILE A 295 -6.02 3.68 7.26
C ILE A 295 -6.25 4.08 5.81
N ALA A 296 -7.49 4.46 5.48
CA ALA A 296 -7.90 4.90 4.15
C ALA A 296 -7.86 6.43 4.06
N ASP A 297 -7.00 6.97 3.21
CA ASP A 297 -6.97 8.41 2.86
C ASP A 297 -8.01 8.65 1.76
N LEU A 298 -9.23 9.02 2.16
CA LEU A 298 -10.41 9.08 1.28
C LEU A 298 -10.42 10.34 0.40
N PRO A 299 -11.11 10.35 -0.75
CA PRO A 299 -11.23 11.55 -1.58
C PRO A 299 -12.14 12.61 -0.94
N GLY A 300 -11.83 13.89 -1.14
CA GLY A 300 -12.56 15.01 -0.54
C GLY A 300 -13.84 15.46 -1.27
N GLY A 301 -14.40 14.66 -2.18
CA GLY A 301 -15.58 15.03 -2.97
C GLY A 301 -15.27 15.62 -4.36
N ASN A 302 -16.27 16.24 -4.98
CA ASN A 302 -16.20 17.02 -6.20
C ASN A 302 -16.53 18.48 -5.86
N HIS A 303 -15.48 19.30 -5.77
CA HIS A 303 -15.57 20.74 -5.45
C HIS A 303 -15.56 21.62 -6.71
N LYS A 304 -15.70 21.02 -7.90
CA LYS A 304 -15.79 21.75 -9.17
C LYS A 304 -17.23 22.13 -9.55
N VAL A 305 -18.20 21.79 -8.69
CA VAL A 305 -19.63 22.02 -8.89
C VAL A 305 -20.19 22.82 -7.72
N GLU A 306 -21.28 23.55 -7.94
CA GLU A 306 -21.94 24.39 -6.93
C GLU A 306 -23.38 23.89 -6.70
N PRO A 307 -23.75 23.48 -5.47
CA PRO A 307 -22.89 23.36 -4.30
C PRO A 307 -21.89 22.18 -4.42
N PRO A 308 -20.74 22.23 -3.70
CA PRO A 308 -19.78 21.13 -3.69
C PRO A 308 -20.40 19.79 -3.27
N GLN A 309 -20.11 18.74 -4.04
CA GLN A 309 -20.57 17.39 -3.75
C GLN A 309 -19.51 16.64 -2.94
N ARG A 310 -19.68 16.55 -1.62
CA ARG A 310 -18.72 15.87 -0.72
C ARG A 310 -18.71 14.35 -0.90
N LEU A 311 -19.89 13.78 -1.16
CA LEU A 311 -20.06 12.39 -1.56
C LEU A 311 -20.86 12.34 -2.88
N PRO A 312 -20.19 12.50 -4.04
CA PRO A 312 -20.83 12.32 -5.34
C PRO A 312 -21.42 10.91 -5.49
N GLU A 313 -22.44 10.78 -6.33
CA GLU A 313 -23.07 9.49 -6.64
C GLU A 313 -22.02 8.44 -7.08
N GLY A 314 -22.17 7.21 -6.58
CA GLY A 314 -21.25 6.10 -6.78
C GLY A 314 -20.18 6.00 -5.68
N ARG A 315 -19.77 7.12 -5.07
CA ARG A 315 -18.70 7.12 -4.03
C ARG A 315 -19.17 6.56 -2.70
N GLU A 316 -20.46 6.35 -2.50
CA GLU A 316 -20.97 5.69 -1.30
C GLU A 316 -20.45 4.26 -1.16
N ARG A 317 -20.03 3.60 -2.26
CA ARG A 317 -19.49 2.23 -2.25
C ARG A 317 -18.18 2.15 -1.48
N LEU A 318 -17.19 2.98 -1.80
CA LEU A 318 -15.92 3.00 -1.06
C LEU A 318 -16.13 3.42 0.40
N PHE A 319 -17.00 4.41 0.67
CA PHE A 319 -17.26 4.87 2.03
C PHE A 319 -18.01 3.83 2.86
N ALA A 320 -18.81 2.97 2.22
CA ALA A 320 -19.46 1.86 2.89
C ALA A 320 -18.43 0.88 3.48
N GLU A 321 -17.26 0.70 2.85
CA GLU A 321 -16.19 -0.17 3.37
C GLU A 321 -15.50 0.35 4.63
N VAL A 322 -15.71 1.61 5.01
CA VAL A 322 -15.00 2.25 6.14
C VAL A 322 -15.75 2.04 7.45
N ASP A 323 -15.13 1.44 8.47
CA ASP A 323 -15.79 1.11 9.74
C ASP A 323 -15.94 2.33 10.67
N ALA A 324 -14.98 3.26 10.62
CA ALA A 324 -15.00 4.52 11.35
C ALA A 324 -14.41 5.65 10.51
N LEU A 325 -15.08 6.80 10.49
CA LEU A 325 -14.68 8.01 9.79
C LEU A 325 -14.13 9.05 10.77
N ILE A 326 -12.97 9.61 10.40
CA ILE A 326 -12.38 10.79 10.99
C ILE A 326 -12.57 11.91 9.97
N LEU A 327 -13.36 12.92 10.32
CA LEU A 327 -13.59 14.08 9.49
C LEU A 327 -12.60 15.19 9.88
N LEU A 328 -11.85 15.71 8.93
CA LEU A 328 -11.08 16.95 9.06
C LEU A 328 -11.83 18.07 8.37
N GLU A 329 -11.95 19.21 9.03
CA GLU A 329 -12.50 20.44 8.48
C GLU A 329 -11.56 21.60 8.73
N HIS A 330 -11.64 22.66 7.91
CA HIS A 330 -10.87 23.87 8.16
C HIS A 330 -11.47 24.66 9.32
N ASP A 331 -10.62 25.32 10.10
CA ASP A 331 -11.04 26.20 11.19
C ASP A 331 -11.76 27.46 10.70
N ASP A 332 -11.34 28.01 9.55
CA ASP A 332 -11.90 29.18 8.90
C ASP A 332 -13.11 28.89 8.00
N ALA A 333 -13.25 27.64 7.54
CA ALA A 333 -14.36 27.17 6.72
C ALA A 333 -14.88 25.79 7.21
N PRO A 334 -15.62 25.74 8.33
CA PRO A 334 -16.19 24.50 8.85
C PRO A 334 -17.13 23.84 7.84
N SER A 335 -17.00 22.52 7.69
CA SER A 335 -17.71 21.72 6.69
C SER A 335 -18.45 20.50 7.29
N GLU A 336 -18.40 20.31 8.61
CA GLU A 336 -19.03 19.18 9.29
C GLU A 336 -20.51 18.99 8.93
N ALA A 337 -21.30 20.05 8.97
CA ALA A 337 -22.74 19.97 8.69
C ALA A 337 -23.03 19.43 7.29
N ALA A 338 -22.26 19.88 6.29
CA ALA A 338 -22.44 19.46 4.90
C ALA A 338 -21.94 18.03 4.66
N TRP A 339 -20.85 17.62 5.31
CA TRP A 339 -20.40 16.22 5.30
C TRP A 339 -21.42 15.28 5.95
N ARG A 340 -22.01 15.69 7.08
CA ARG A 340 -23.07 14.92 7.75
C ARG A 340 -24.27 14.71 6.86
N GLU A 341 -24.75 15.77 6.21
CA GLU A 341 -25.89 15.67 5.29
C GLU A 341 -25.58 14.73 4.12
N ALA A 342 -24.41 14.90 3.48
CA ALA A 342 -23.98 14.03 2.39
C ALA A 342 -23.81 12.57 2.81
N LEU A 343 -23.34 12.29 4.03
CA LEU A 343 -23.24 10.91 4.52
C LEU A 343 -24.60 10.34 4.94
N ARG A 344 -25.50 11.18 5.47
CA ARG A 344 -26.83 10.80 5.94
C ARG A 344 -27.71 10.32 4.80
N SER A 345 -27.67 10.97 3.64
CA SER A 345 -28.44 10.56 2.45
C SER A 345 -28.11 9.13 1.99
N HIS A 346 -26.94 8.60 2.37
CA HIS A 346 -26.51 7.22 2.07
C HIS A 346 -26.49 6.30 3.31
N GLY A 347 -27.01 6.75 4.47
CA GLY A 347 -27.01 5.96 5.71
C GLY A 347 -25.63 5.77 6.35
N LEU A 348 -24.65 6.60 6.00
CA LEU A 348 -23.26 6.50 6.42
C LEU A 348 -22.88 7.47 7.56
N GLU A 349 -23.75 8.42 7.93
CA GLU A 349 -23.46 9.42 8.99
C GLU A 349 -23.05 8.76 10.32
N SER A 350 -23.64 7.61 10.65
CA SER A 350 -23.33 6.84 11.86
C SER A 350 -21.89 6.32 11.92
N ARG A 351 -21.10 6.46 10.85
CA ARG A 351 -19.68 6.07 10.81
C ARG A 351 -18.76 7.18 11.33
N ILE A 352 -19.23 8.42 11.48
CA ILE A 352 -18.41 9.52 11.98
C ILE A 352 -18.05 9.26 13.45
N ALA A 353 -16.78 8.97 13.70
CA ALA A 353 -16.23 8.67 15.02
C ALA A 353 -15.50 9.86 15.63
N ALA A 354 -14.91 10.71 14.78
CA ALA A 354 -14.20 11.91 15.19
C ALA A 354 -14.38 13.06 14.18
N VAL A 355 -14.36 14.31 14.69
CA VAL A 355 -14.32 15.54 13.89
C VAL A 355 -13.20 16.43 14.42
N LEU A 356 -12.21 16.75 13.58
CA LEU A 356 -11.03 17.52 13.93
C LEU A 356 -11.00 18.82 13.11
N MET A 357 -10.89 19.95 13.80
CA MET A 357 -10.67 21.26 13.16
C MET A 357 -9.17 21.41 12.88
N SER A 358 -8.82 21.45 11.61
CA SER A 358 -7.47 21.68 11.10
C SER A 358 -7.25 23.17 10.94
N GLY A 359 -6.31 23.73 11.70
CA GLY A 359 -5.86 25.11 11.57
C GLY A 359 -4.35 25.18 11.29
N ASP A 360 -3.88 26.34 10.84
CA ASP A 360 -2.46 26.71 10.65
C ASP A 360 -1.52 25.52 10.30
N PRO A 361 -1.42 25.13 9.01
CA PRO A 361 -0.58 24.01 8.60
C PRO A 361 0.91 24.25 8.89
N ASP A 362 1.37 25.50 8.87
CA ASP A 362 2.76 25.89 9.10
C ASP A 362 3.10 26.07 10.59
N GLY A 363 2.07 26.20 11.43
CA GLY A 363 2.18 26.38 12.89
C GLY A 363 2.83 25.21 13.63
N PRO A 364 3.15 25.38 14.93
CA PRO A 364 3.67 24.30 15.76
C PRO A 364 2.74 23.08 15.74
N PRO A 365 3.28 21.85 15.69
CA PRO A 365 2.45 20.66 15.69
C PRO A 365 1.74 20.54 17.04
N SER A 366 0.41 20.53 17.01
CA SER A 366 -0.41 20.31 18.20
C SER A 366 -1.64 19.49 17.83
N LEU A 367 -2.02 18.55 18.69
CA LEU A 367 -3.30 17.86 18.66
C LEU A 367 -3.92 18.02 20.04
N SER A 368 -5.21 18.34 20.09
CA SER A 368 -6.02 18.31 21.31
C SER A 368 -7.33 17.61 20.99
N VAL A 369 -7.76 16.67 21.85
CA VAL A 369 -8.99 15.91 21.64
C VAL A 369 -9.85 15.88 22.90
N TRP A 370 -11.15 15.84 22.73
CA TRP A 370 -12.13 15.74 23.81
C TRP A 370 -13.40 15.05 23.32
N LYS A 371 -14.24 14.57 24.25
CA LYS A 371 -15.50 13.91 23.91
C LYS A 371 -16.68 14.87 24.05
N LYS A 372 -17.55 14.95 23.03
CA LYS A 372 -18.79 15.74 23.05
C LYS A 372 -19.91 14.96 22.39
N GLY A 373 -20.97 14.66 23.14
CA GLY A 373 -22.16 13.97 22.59
C GLY A 373 -21.86 12.57 22.02
N GLY A 374 -20.94 11.82 22.65
CA GLY A 374 -20.53 10.49 22.18
C GLY A 374 -19.49 10.48 21.05
N LEU A 375 -19.20 11.64 20.46
CA LEU A 375 -18.25 11.84 19.37
C LEU A 375 -16.93 12.41 19.90
N TRP A 376 -15.81 12.02 19.30
CA TRP A 376 -14.53 12.70 19.53
C TRP A 376 -14.45 13.99 18.72
N ARG A 377 -14.01 15.06 19.36
CA ARG A 377 -13.75 16.35 18.75
C ARG A 377 -12.33 16.78 19.05
N GLY A 378 -11.74 17.59 18.18
CA GLY A 378 -10.38 18.04 18.39
C GLY A 378 -9.97 19.23 17.55
N ASN A 379 -8.82 19.80 17.91
CA ASN A 379 -8.09 20.76 17.08
C ASN A 379 -6.75 20.15 16.71
N VAL A 380 -6.32 20.35 15.47
CA VAL A 380 -5.03 19.90 14.97
C VAL A 380 -4.35 21.03 14.19
N THR A 381 -3.06 21.24 14.45
CA THR A 381 -2.23 22.24 13.76
C THR A 381 -0.92 21.62 13.30
N GLY A 382 -0.23 22.28 12.36
CA GLY A 382 1.07 21.82 11.90
C GLY A 382 1.03 20.67 10.89
N LEU A 383 -0.12 20.44 10.22
CA LEU A 383 -0.31 19.39 9.20
C LEU A 383 0.30 19.76 7.84
N ASP A 384 1.57 20.15 7.83
CA ASP A 384 2.32 20.48 6.63
C ASP A 384 3.01 19.26 6.00
N ARG A 385 3.10 19.25 4.66
CA ARG A 385 3.65 18.12 3.88
C ARG A 385 5.18 18.03 3.93
N SER A 386 5.88 19.10 4.31
CA SER A 386 7.34 19.09 4.48
C SER A 386 7.78 18.41 5.77
N ARG A 387 6.86 18.21 6.72
CA ARG A 387 7.15 17.58 8.02
C ARG A 387 7.14 16.06 7.91
N SER A 388 8.04 15.44 8.69
CA SER A 388 8.07 13.99 8.86
C SER A 388 6.80 13.52 9.58
N PRO A 389 6.06 12.53 9.03
CA PRO A 389 4.91 11.94 9.73
C PRO A 389 5.27 11.33 11.09
N GLY A 390 6.53 10.90 11.28
CA GLY A 390 7.02 10.37 12.55
C GLY A 390 7.11 11.43 13.64
N ASP A 391 7.66 12.59 13.30
CA ASP A 391 7.84 13.72 14.23
C ASP A 391 6.47 14.27 14.64
N LEU A 392 5.52 14.33 13.69
CA LEU A 392 4.13 14.68 13.97
C LEU A 392 3.44 13.65 14.86
N ALA A 393 3.64 12.34 14.61
CA ALA A 393 3.09 11.28 15.45
C ALA A 393 3.62 11.34 16.89
N GLU A 394 4.91 11.61 17.06
CA GLU A 394 5.54 11.84 18.37
C GLU A 394 4.96 13.07 19.06
N ALA A 395 4.84 14.20 18.35
CA ALA A 395 4.24 15.41 18.91
C ALA A 395 2.76 15.21 19.34
N PHE A 396 2.02 14.34 18.64
CA PHE A 396 0.60 14.07 18.91
C PHE A 396 0.38 12.89 19.86
N GLN A 397 1.44 12.19 20.27
CA GLN A 397 1.37 10.87 20.91
C GLN A 397 0.37 10.82 22.07
N LYS A 398 0.45 11.77 23.00
CA LYS A 398 -0.42 11.82 24.19
C LYS A 398 -1.91 11.79 23.85
N GLU A 399 -2.32 12.51 22.81
CA GLU A 399 -3.72 12.58 22.41
C GLU A 399 -4.10 11.40 21.51
N LEU A 400 -3.17 10.88 20.71
CA LEU A 400 -3.37 9.66 19.92
C LEU A 400 -3.52 8.41 20.82
N ASP A 401 -2.81 8.35 21.95
CA ASP A 401 -2.96 7.29 22.96
C ASP A 401 -4.40 7.20 23.51
N GLN A 402 -5.13 8.31 23.50
CA GLN A 402 -6.54 8.36 23.91
C GLN A 402 -7.48 8.12 22.73
N LEU A 403 -7.23 8.76 21.59
CA LEU A 403 -8.11 8.73 20.42
C LEU A 403 -8.10 7.35 19.74
N TRP A 404 -6.92 6.74 19.58
CA TRP A 404 -6.75 5.52 18.79
C TRP A 404 -7.56 4.32 19.32
N PRO A 405 -7.46 3.93 20.61
CA PRO A 405 -8.28 2.83 21.14
C PRO A 405 -9.79 3.11 20.97
N ALA A 406 -10.20 4.37 21.14
CA ALA A 406 -11.59 4.74 21.03
C ALA A 406 -12.13 4.68 19.58
N LEU A 407 -11.29 4.98 18.59
CA LEU A 407 -11.63 4.78 17.17
C LEU A 407 -11.79 3.30 16.85
N LEU A 408 -10.89 2.44 17.33
CA LEU A 408 -10.99 0.99 17.11
C LEU A 408 -12.22 0.40 17.80
N ASP A 409 -12.51 0.81 19.02
CA ASP A 409 -13.71 0.39 19.75
C ASP A 409 -14.99 0.85 19.06
N PHE A 410 -15.01 2.07 18.54
CA PHE A 410 -16.14 2.58 17.75
C PHE A 410 -16.37 1.71 16.51
N ALA A 411 -15.32 1.42 15.75
CA ALA A 411 -15.38 0.60 14.55
C ALA A 411 -15.89 -0.83 14.86
N ARG A 412 -15.39 -1.45 15.92
CA ARG A 412 -15.70 -2.85 16.30
C ARG A 412 -17.08 -3.05 16.90
N ARG A 413 -17.75 -2.00 17.37
CA ARG A 413 -19.14 -2.10 17.85
C ARG A 413 -20.15 -2.32 16.73
N ARG A 414 -19.75 -2.10 15.47
CA ARG A 414 -20.59 -2.40 14.32
C ARG A 414 -20.60 -3.92 14.10
N PRO A 415 -21.74 -4.53 13.72
CA PRO A 415 -21.77 -5.93 13.34
C PRO A 415 -20.70 -6.19 12.28
N ALA A 416 -19.97 -7.30 12.41
CA ALA A 416 -19.06 -7.75 11.37
C ALA A 416 -19.85 -7.86 10.05
N ARG A 417 -19.27 -7.38 8.95
CA ARG A 417 -19.82 -7.62 7.62
C ARG A 417 -19.55 -9.08 7.27
N ASP A 418 -20.60 -9.84 7.00
CA ASP A 418 -20.53 -11.23 6.53
C ASP A 418 -19.84 -11.35 5.17
#